data_AF-A0A7G8BFN3-F1
#
_entry.id   AF-A0A7G8BFN3-F1
#
_cell.length_a   1.000
_cell.length_b   1.000
_cell.length_c   1.000
_cell.angle_alpha   90.00
_cell.angle_beta   90.00
_cell.angle_gamma   90.00
#
_symmetry.space_group_name_H-M   'P 1'
#
loop_
_entity.id
_entity.type
_entity.pdbx_description
1 polymer ?
#
loop_
_entity_poly.entity_id
_entity_poly.type
_entity_poly.pdbx_seq_one_letter_code
_entity_poly.pdbx_strand_id
1 'polypeptide(L)'
;MSKKWAFCLVSILVLAVLLYPERLTIVPAFHVKLVDQSGDPLANTAVSELWQHNCAQRLETLQQVMTNTQGEVDLPERTLRASLIERTLGCLRQISREGLGTSCGSHFSIVAAGDLKEVARTETVAGVLKSKHSLLLTVKHCNPEEL
;
A
#
# COMPACT_ATOMS: atom_id res chain seq x y z
N MET A 1 -2.19 -33.34 39.83
CA MET A 1 -2.14 -33.17 38.37
C MET A 1 -1.11 -32.10 38.05
N SER A 2 -0.10 -32.45 37.25
CA SER A 2 1.18 -31.73 37.20
C SER A 2 1.06 -30.39 36.45
N LYS A 3 1.68 -29.34 37.00
CA LYS A 3 1.83 -27.99 36.40
C LYS A 3 2.39 -28.01 34.97
N LYS A 4 3.01 -29.13 34.56
CA LYS A 4 3.53 -29.39 33.21
C LYS A 4 2.45 -29.31 32.12
N TRP A 5 1.23 -29.77 32.40
CA TRP A 5 0.14 -29.70 31.41
C TRP A 5 -0.34 -28.27 31.15
N ALA A 6 -0.44 -27.46 32.22
CA ALA A 6 -0.75 -26.04 32.09
C ALA A 6 0.32 -25.30 31.28
N PHE A 7 1.60 -25.59 31.52
CA PHE A 7 2.69 -25.02 30.73
C PHE A 7 2.60 -25.42 29.25
N CYS A 8 2.38 -26.71 28.93
CA CYS A 8 2.20 -27.17 27.56
C CYS A 8 1.03 -26.46 26.85
N LEU A 9 -0.12 -26.31 27.53
CA LEU A 9 -1.27 -25.61 26.97
C LEU A 9 -0.96 -24.14 26.68
N VAL A 10 -0.30 -23.44 27.61
CA VAL A 10 0.10 -22.04 27.42
C VAL A 10 1.06 -21.93 26.24
N SER A 11 2.06 -22.81 26.14
CA SER A 11 3.00 -22.80 25.00
C SER A 11 2.30 -23.04 23.66
N ILE A 12 1.34 -23.97 23.60
CA ILE A 12 0.56 -24.22 22.37
C ILE A 12 -0.27 -22.99 22.00
N LEU A 13 -0.90 -22.34 22.98
CA LEU A 13 -1.71 -21.14 22.73
C LEU A 13 -0.86 -19.97 22.24
N VAL A 14 0.31 -19.74 22.85
CA VAL A 14 1.27 -18.72 22.39
C VAL A 14 1.73 -19.02 20.97
N LEU A 15 2.07 -20.28 20.67
CA LEU A 15 2.50 -20.67 19.33
C LEU A 15 1.37 -20.48 18.31
N ALA A 16 0.13 -20.80 18.67
CA ALA A 16 -1.03 -20.60 17.82
C ALA A 16 -1.24 -19.11 17.50
N VAL A 17 -1.11 -18.21 18.48
CA VAL A 17 -1.21 -16.76 18.25
C VAL A 17 -0.09 -16.26 17.35
N LEU A 18 1.14 -16.71 17.60
CA LEU A 18 2.32 -16.28 16.85
C LEU A 18 2.31 -16.73 15.38
N LEU A 19 1.79 -17.92 15.12
CA LEU A 19 1.66 -18.51 13.77
C LEU A 19 0.34 -18.15 13.08
N TYR A 20 -0.61 -17.53 13.78
CA TYR A 20 -1.89 -17.17 13.19
C TYR A 20 -1.68 -16.11 12.08
N PRO A 21 -2.12 -16.39 10.84
CA PRO A 21 -1.95 -15.47 9.72
C PRO A 21 -3.01 -14.37 9.78
N GLU A 22 -2.68 -13.28 10.45
CA GLU A 22 -3.53 -12.09 10.54
C GLU A 22 -3.64 -11.39 9.18
N ARG A 23 -4.81 -10.82 8.86
CA ARG A 23 -4.99 -9.99 7.67
C ARG A 23 -4.44 -8.59 7.94
N LEU A 24 -3.57 -8.13 7.04
CA LEU A 24 -2.95 -6.82 7.07
C LEU A 24 -3.33 -6.05 5.81
N THR A 25 -3.79 -4.83 5.98
CA THR A 25 -4.03 -3.91 4.86
C THR A 25 -2.69 -3.28 4.43
N ILE A 26 -2.31 -3.52 3.18
CA ILE A 26 -1.11 -2.92 2.55
C ILE A 26 -1.48 -1.56 1.95
N VAL A 27 -2.57 -1.51 1.19
CA VAL A 27 -3.08 -0.30 0.56
C VAL A 27 -4.56 -0.19 0.90
N PRO A 28 -5.02 0.93 1.47
CA PRO A 28 -6.45 1.15 1.65
C PRO A 28 -7.13 1.34 0.29
N ALA A 29 -8.45 1.22 0.22
CA ALA A 29 -9.17 1.54 -1.00
C ALA A 29 -9.07 3.05 -1.32
N PHE A 30 -8.75 3.39 -2.56
CA PHE A 30 -8.64 4.76 -3.06
C PHE A 30 -9.62 5.03 -4.19
N HIS A 31 -10.27 6.20 -4.14
CA HIS A 31 -10.93 6.80 -5.29
C HIS A 31 -10.01 7.87 -5.87
N VAL A 32 -9.48 7.65 -7.07
CA VAL A 32 -8.52 8.56 -7.71
C VAL A 32 -9.21 9.35 -8.80
N LYS A 33 -8.98 10.66 -8.82
CA LYS A 33 -9.39 11.56 -9.90
C LYS A 33 -8.16 12.22 -10.50
N LEU A 34 -8.03 12.09 -11.82
CA LEU A 34 -6.93 12.62 -12.60
C LEU A 34 -7.42 13.80 -13.44
N VAL A 35 -6.77 14.94 -13.26
CA VAL A 35 -7.08 16.18 -13.98
C VAL A 35 -5.82 16.81 -14.56
N ASP A 36 -5.98 17.57 -15.63
CA ASP A 36 -4.91 18.41 -16.17
C ASP A 36 -4.75 19.71 -15.36
N GLN A 37 -3.83 20.59 -15.77
CA GLN A 37 -3.60 21.87 -15.11
C GLN A 37 -4.77 22.87 -15.23
N SER A 38 -5.63 22.68 -16.23
CA SER A 38 -6.86 23.46 -16.46
C SER A 38 -8.02 22.98 -15.57
N GLY A 39 -7.87 21.81 -14.95
CA GLY A 39 -8.91 21.13 -14.17
C GLY A 39 -9.77 20.19 -14.99
N ASP A 40 -9.44 19.96 -16.26
CA ASP A 40 -10.16 19.07 -17.15
C ASP A 40 -9.84 17.60 -16.83
N PRO A 41 -10.85 16.71 -16.82
CA PRO A 41 -10.64 15.30 -16.50
C PRO A 41 -9.86 14.58 -17.60
N LEU A 42 -8.85 13.80 -17.18
CA LEU A 42 -8.04 13.01 -18.10
C LEU A 42 -8.59 11.58 -18.22
N ALA A 43 -9.40 11.36 -19.25
CA ALA A 43 -9.99 10.06 -19.56
C ALA A 43 -8.99 9.08 -20.21
N ASN A 44 -9.23 7.78 -20.07
CA ASN A 44 -8.42 6.70 -20.67
C ASN A 44 -6.92 6.83 -20.38
N THR A 45 -6.58 7.41 -19.24
CA THR A 45 -5.20 7.66 -18.82
C THR A 45 -4.84 6.65 -17.74
N ALA A 46 -3.62 6.10 -17.83
CA ALA A 46 -3.16 5.07 -16.91
C ALA A 46 -2.83 5.68 -15.54
N VAL A 47 -3.35 5.07 -14.48
CA VAL A 47 -2.92 5.30 -13.09
C VAL A 47 -2.22 4.04 -12.62
N SER A 48 -1.00 4.19 -12.10
CA SER A 48 -0.20 3.11 -11.55
C SER A 48 -0.31 3.10 -10.03
N GLU A 49 -0.73 1.96 -9.48
CA GLU A 49 -0.69 1.64 -8.07
C GLU A 49 0.52 0.72 -7.83
N LEU A 50 1.39 1.14 -6.93
CA LEU A 50 2.58 0.41 -6.52
C LEU A 50 2.48 0.11 -5.04
N TRP A 51 2.74 -1.13 -4.63
CA TRP A 51 2.70 -1.51 -3.23
C TRP A 51 3.63 -2.64 -2.88
N GLN A 52 4.06 -2.62 -1.62
CA GLN A 52 4.91 -3.65 -1.02
C GLN A 52 4.68 -3.70 0.48
N HIS A 53 4.85 -4.88 1.08
CA HIS A 53 5.03 -5.00 2.52
C HIS A 53 6.44 -5.47 2.84
N ASN A 54 7.34 -4.56 3.22
CA ASN A 54 8.79 -4.82 3.31
C ASN A 54 9.19 -6.05 4.15
N CYS A 55 8.40 -6.39 5.17
CA CYS A 55 8.67 -7.55 6.04
C CYS A 55 8.03 -8.88 5.58
N ALA A 56 6.93 -8.83 4.83
CA ALA A 56 6.15 -10.03 4.48
C ALA A 56 6.22 -10.34 2.97
N GLN A 57 6.55 -9.33 2.17
CA GLN A 57 6.65 -9.41 0.73
C GLN A 57 7.93 -8.72 0.25
N ARG A 58 8.79 -9.50 -0.40
CA ARG A 58 10.08 -9.00 -0.91
C ARG A 58 9.98 -8.25 -2.23
N LEU A 59 8.95 -8.56 -3.03
CA LEU A 59 8.77 -7.99 -4.35
C LEU A 59 7.68 -6.93 -4.30
N GLU A 60 8.04 -5.75 -4.80
CA GLU A 60 7.09 -4.70 -5.11
C GLU A 60 6.12 -5.16 -6.21
N THR A 61 4.85 -4.81 -6.06
CA THR A 61 3.81 -5.10 -7.04
C THR A 61 3.36 -3.79 -7.66
N LEU A 62 3.25 -3.77 -8.99
CA LEU A 62 2.75 -2.64 -9.76
C LEU A 62 1.54 -3.09 -10.56
N GLN A 63 0.44 -2.34 -10.46
CA GLN A 63 -0.75 -2.52 -11.27
C GLN A 63 -1.14 -1.20 -11.90
N GLN A 64 -1.52 -1.25 -13.18
CA GLN A 64 -2.01 -0.09 -13.91
C GLN A 64 -3.49 -0.27 -14.22
N VAL A 65 -4.26 0.79 -14.04
CA VAL A 65 -5.70 0.84 -14.33
C VAL A 65 -6.00 2.13 -15.09
N MET A 66 -6.86 2.06 -16.09
CA MET A 66 -7.24 3.23 -16.90
C MET A 66 -8.37 4.01 -16.23
N THR A 67 -8.31 5.33 -16.31
CA THR A 67 -9.39 6.21 -15.88
C THR A 67 -10.61 6.12 -16.82
N ASN A 68 -11.80 6.33 -16.25
CA ASN A 68 -13.05 6.41 -16.99
C ASN A 68 -13.17 7.76 -17.74
N THR A 69 -14.33 8.02 -18.36
CA THR A 69 -14.57 9.26 -19.13
C THR A 69 -14.57 10.54 -18.27
N GLN A 70 -14.68 10.41 -16.95
CA GLN A 70 -14.63 11.49 -15.97
C GLN A 70 -13.23 11.64 -15.36
N GLY A 71 -12.23 10.91 -15.86
CA GLY A 71 -10.87 10.91 -15.33
C GLY A 71 -10.75 10.23 -13.98
N GLU A 72 -11.70 9.37 -13.60
CA GLU A 72 -11.78 8.73 -12.29
C GLU A 72 -11.47 7.23 -12.37
N VAL A 73 -10.90 6.68 -11.30
CA VAL A 73 -10.63 5.24 -11.14
C VAL A 73 -10.69 4.82 -9.67
N ASP A 74 -11.32 3.67 -9.41
CA ASP A 74 -11.36 3.07 -8.08
C ASP A 74 -10.28 1.99 -7.96
N LEU A 75 -9.41 2.16 -6.97
CA LEU A 75 -8.39 1.20 -6.59
C LEU A 75 -8.86 0.43 -5.35
N PRO A 76 -8.99 -0.90 -5.42
CA PRO A 76 -9.52 -1.68 -4.30
C PRO A 76 -8.48 -1.83 -3.18
N GLU A 77 -8.98 -2.07 -1.97
CA GLU A 77 -8.12 -2.39 -0.82
C GLU A 77 -7.25 -3.62 -1.10
N ARG A 78 -5.95 -3.51 -0.83
CA ARG A 78 -4.99 -4.60 -0.94
C ARG A 78 -4.65 -5.13 0.44
N THR A 79 -4.89 -6.42 0.64
CA THR A 79 -4.55 -7.10 1.89
C THR A 79 -3.61 -8.26 1.67
N LEU A 80 -2.78 -8.54 2.66
CA LEU A 80 -1.92 -9.71 2.73
C LEU A 80 -2.14 -10.40 4.07
N ARG A 81 -1.88 -11.71 4.12
CA ARG A 81 -1.86 -12.46 5.37
C ARG A 81 -0.43 -12.75 5.76
N ALA A 82 -0.03 -12.34 6.95
CA ALA A 82 1.27 -12.67 7.51
C ALA A 82 1.13 -12.96 9.00
N SER A 83 1.89 -13.95 9.46
CA SER A 83 1.97 -14.25 10.90
C SER A 83 2.85 -13.24 11.63
N LEU A 84 2.69 -13.12 12.95
CA LEU A 84 3.54 -12.23 13.76
C LEU A 84 5.01 -12.63 13.69
N ILE A 85 5.31 -13.93 13.69
CA ILE A 85 6.68 -14.43 13.55
C ILE A 85 7.26 -14.01 12.20
N GLU A 86 6.53 -14.21 11.11
CA GLU A 86 6.98 -13.87 9.77
C GLU A 86 7.30 -12.38 9.63
N ARG A 87 6.42 -11.51 10.14
CA ARG A 87 6.64 -10.05 10.14
C ARG A 87 7.88 -9.66 10.95
N THR A 88 8.05 -10.28 12.12
CA THR A 88 9.17 -9.98 13.02
C THR A 88 10.50 -10.41 12.41
N LEU A 89 10.57 -11.66 11.93
CA LEU A 89 11.76 -12.20 11.27
C LEU A 89 12.06 -11.46 9.96
N GLY A 90 11.04 -11.12 9.20
CA GLY A 90 11.16 -10.33 7.98
C GLY A 90 11.75 -8.94 8.22
N CYS A 91 11.27 -8.24 9.26
CA CYS A 91 11.81 -6.95 9.66
C CYS A 91 13.28 -7.06 10.11
N LEU A 92 13.60 -8.03 10.97
CA LEU A 92 14.98 -8.26 11.41
C LEU A 92 15.92 -8.59 10.24
N ARG A 93 15.44 -9.36 9.26
CA ARG A 93 16.19 -9.69 8.03
C ARG A 93 16.37 -8.48 7.13
N GLN A 94 15.41 -7.58 7.08
CA GLN A 94 15.51 -6.35 6.30
C GLN A 94 16.54 -5.41 6.93
N ILE A 95 16.45 -5.20 8.25
CA ILE A 95 17.40 -4.39 9.02
C ILE A 95 18.83 -4.94 8.90
N SER A 96 19.01 -6.27 8.97
CA SER A 96 20.34 -6.86 8.85
C SER A 96 20.95 -6.72 7.44
N ARG A 97 20.13 -6.53 6.40
CA ARG A 97 20.58 -6.38 5.02
C ARG A 97 20.77 -4.93 4.58
N GLU A 98 19.89 -4.04 5.02
CA GLU A 98 19.82 -2.64 4.55
C GLU A 98 20.24 -1.62 5.62
N GLY A 99 20.42 -2.06 6.87
CA GLY A 99 20.80 -1.21 7.99
C GLY A 99 19.61 -0.62 8.75
N LEU A 100 19.91 0.21 9.76
CA LEU A 100 18.93 0.76 10.72
C LEU A 100 18.01 1.85 10.13
N GLY A 101 18.27 2.29 8.90
CA GLY A 101 17.45 3.30 8.21
C GLY A 101 16.26 2.73 7.43
N THR A 102 16.14 1.40 7.34
CA THR A 102 15.06 0.75 6.58
C THR A 102 13.74 0.79 7.37
N SER A 103 12.62 0.96 6.66
CA SER A 103 11.29 0.96 7.26
C SER A 103 10.66 -0.42 7.19
N CYS A 104 10.11 -0.88 8.31
CA CYS A 104 9.34 -2.10 8.40
C CYS A 104 7.85 -1.77 8.32
N GLY A 105 7.15 -2.24 7.28
CA GLY A 105 5.71 -2.04 7.16
C GLY A 105 5.22 -2.08 5.71
N SER A 106 4.00 -1.58 5.54
CA SER A 106 3.37 -1.37 4.23
C SER A 106 3.91 -0.09 3.60
N HIS A 107 4.29 -0.17 2.34
CA HIS A 107 4.67 0.96 1.51
C HIS A 107 3.80 0.93 0.25
N PHE A 108 3.27 2.08 -0.14
CA PHE A 108 2.47 2.19 -1.36
C PHE A 108 2.60 3.57 -1.99
N SER A 109 2.41 3.62 -3.30
CA SER A 109 2.41 4.85 -4.09
C SER A 109 1.37 4.74 -5.20
N ILE A 110 0.69 5.84 -5.49
CA ILE A 110 -0.24 5.96 -6.61
C ILE A 110 0.26 7.14 -7.44
N VAL A 111 0.50 6.90 -8.73
CA VAL A 111 1.04 7.89 -9.67
C VAL A 111 0.32 7.80 -11.01
N ALA A 112 0.24 8.92 -11.73
CA ALA A 112 -0.14 8.87 -13.14
C ALA A 112 0.97 8.19 -13.95
N ALA A 113 0.60 7.32 -14.88
CA ALA A 113 1.54 6.64 -15.76
C ALA A 113 1.67 7.36 -17.11
N GLY A 114 2.81 7.17 -17.76
CA GLY A 114 3.14 7.78 -19.06
C GLY A 114 3.94 9.07 -18.91
N ASP A 115 3.93 9.90 -19.96
CA ASP A 115 4.68 11.17 -20.04
C ASP A 115 3.95 12.31 -19.31
N LEU A 116 3.53 12.03 -18.08
CA LEU A 116 2.78 12.94 -17.23
C LEU A 116 3.60 13.24 -15.97
N LYS A 117 3.77 14.53 -15.69
CA LYS A 117 4.40 15.04 -14.47
C LYS A 117 3.31 15.46 -13.49
N GLU A 118 3.37 14.91 -12.28
CA GLU A 118 2.54 15.36 -11.17
C GLU A 118 2.91 16.80 -10.78
N VAL A 119 1.93 17.68 -10.83
CA VAL A 119 2.05 19.11 -10.48
C VAL A 119 1.53 19.36 -9.08
N ALA A 120 0.39 18.74 -8.75
CA ALA A 120 -0.21 18.84 -7.44
C ALA A 120 -0.90 17.52 -7.06
N ARG A 121 -0.90 17.25 -5.76
CA ARG A 121 -1.55 16.10 -5.15
C ARG A 121 -2.34 16.54 -3.94
N THR A 122 -3.62 16.21 -3.93
CA THR A 122 -4.49 16.44 -2.79
C THR A 122 -5.08 15.12 -2.36
N GLU A 123 -4.72 14.67 -1.16
CA GLU A 123 -5.32 13.49 -0.54
C GLU A 123 -6.30 13.93 0.54
N THR A 124 -7.52 13.44 0.44
CA THR A 124 -8.56 13.67 1.44
C THR A 124 -8.97 12.32 2.04
N VAL A 125 -8.86 12.21 3.36
CA VAL A 125 -9.33 11.05 4.10
C VAL A 125 -10.60 11.44 4.84
N ALA A 126 -11.72 10.86 4.44
CA ALA A 126 -13.04 11.14 5.02
C ALA A 126 -13.55 9.94 5.83
N GLY A 127 -14.14 10.21 7.00
CA GLY A 127 -14.82 9.22 7.82
C GLY A 127 -14.04 8.78 9.08
N VAL A 128 -14.78 8.59 10.18
CA VAL A 128 -14.22 8.26 11.51
C VAL A 128 -14.09 6.73 11.72
N LEU A 129 -14.98 5.92 11.13
CA LEU A 129 -15.00 4.46 11.28
C LEU A 129 -14.51 3.68 10.05
N LYS A 130 -14.73 4.22 8.85
CA LYS A 130 -14.22 3.67 7.59
C LYS A 130 -13.62 4.83 6.82
N SER A 131 -12.29 4.89 6.81
CA SER A 131 -11.56 5.90 6.06
C SER A 131 -11.79 5.66 4.57
N LYS A 132 -12.50 6.59 3.93
CA LYS A 132 -12.57 6.69 2.48
C LYS A 132 -11.42 7.58 2.04
N HIS A 133 -10.50 7.02 1.28
CA HIS A 133 -9.41 7.78 0.71
C HIS A 133 -9.81 8.27 -0.67
N SER A 134 -9.69 9.57 -0.88
CA SER A 134 -9.86 10.17 -2.21
C SER A 134 -8.60 10.95 -2.55
N LEU A 135 -8.12 10.75 -3.78
CA LEU A 135 -6.87 11.30 -4.27
C LEU A 135 -7.15 12.08 -5.54
N LEU A 136 -6.88 13.38 -5.51
CA LEU A 136 -6.87 14.23 -6.70
C LEU A 136 -5.42 14.42 -7.16
N LEU A 137 -5.14 13.94 -8.38
CA LEU A 137 -3.85 14.12 -9.04
C LEU A 137 -4.03 15.15 -10.16
N THR A 138 -3.29 16.26 -10.06
CA THR A 138 -3.19 17.26 -11.11
C THR A 138 -1.88 17.04 -11.83
N VAL A 139 -1.94 16.77 -13.13
CA VAL A 139 -0.78 16.42 -13.94
C VAL A 139 -0.62 17.34 -15.15
N LYS A 140 0.58 17.39 -15.68
CA LYS A 140 0.91 18.07 -16.94
C LYS A 140 1.72 17.14 -17.84
N HIS A 141 1.67 17.34 -19.15
CA HIS A 141 2.57 16.63 -20.05
C HIS A 141 4.02 17.01 -19.77
N CYS A 142 4.93 16.02 -19.81
CA CYS A 142 6.36 16.25 -19.74
C CYS A 142 6.84 16.93 -21.03
N ASN A 143 7.30 18.17 -20.94
CA ASN A 143 8.03 18.81 -22.03
C ASN A 143 9.53 18.51 -21.85
N PRO A 144 10.20 17.83 -22.81
CA PRO A 144 11.63 17.52 -22.71
C PRO A 144 12.54 18.75 -22.66
N GLU A 145 12.06 19.94 -23.00
CA GLU A 145 12.83 21.19 -22.97
C GLU A 145 12.91 21.85 -21.57
N GLU A 146 12.19 21.34 -20.56
CA GLU A 146 12.18 21.85 -19.19
C GLU A 146 13.12 21.10 -18.22
N LEU A 147 14.01 20.23 -18.74
CA LEU A 147 14.95 19.40 -17.97
C LEU A 147 16.32 20.03 -17.75
#